data_AF-L9ZIB7-F1
#
_entry.id   AF-L9ZIB7-F1
#
_cell.length_a   1.000
_cell.length_b   1.000
_cell.length_c   1.000
_cell.angle_alpha   90.00
_cell.angle_beta   90.00
_cell.angle_gamma   90.00
#
_symmetry.space_group_name_H-M   'P 1'
#
loop_
_entity.id
_entity.type
_entity.pdbx_description
1 polymer ?
#
loop_
_entity_poly.entity_id
_entity_poly.type
_entity_poly.pdbx_seq_one_letter_code
_entity_poly.pdbx_strand_id
1 'polypeptide(L)' 'MVDDQYRGILTDREREIIKGEADVSDNYRYRVVSRVRTKIENVSEDVEILAENREDLFEDLQEAVCENK' A
#
# COMPACT_ATOMS: atom_id res chain seq x y z
N MET A 1 11.08 2.01 -18.21
CA MET A 1 10.46 0.77 -17.68
C MET A 1 9.03 1.13 -17.35
N VAL A 2 8.10 0.63 -18.13
CA VAL A 2 6.64 0.77 -17.97
C VAL A 2 6.17 -0.68 -18.06
N ASP A 3 5.46 -1.28 -17.11
CA ASP A 3 4.23 -0.82 -16.47
C ASP A 3 4.16 -1.18 -14.97
N ASP A 4 4.53 -0.22 -14.12
CA ASP A 4 4.13 -0.10 -12.70
C ASP A 4 2.75 0.60 -12.60
N GLN A 5 2.00 0.61 -13.72
CA GLN A 5 1.13 1.73 -14.10
C GLN A 5 -0.13 1.88 -13.24
N TYR A 6 -0.48 0.84 -12.45
CA TYR A 6 -1.61 0.83 -11.52
C TYR A 6 -1.34 0.02 -10.24
N ARG A 7 -0.13 0.10 -9.66
CA ARG A 7 0.14 -0.58 -8.38
C ARG A 7 -0.63 0.08 -7.23
N GLY A 8 -1.14 -0.74 -6.31
CA GLY A 8 -1.62 -0.27 -4.99
C GLY A 8 -0.46 0.13 -4.07
N ILE A 9 -0.66 0.02 -2.75
CA ILE A 9 0.32 0.46 -1.74
C ILE A 9 1.69 -0.24 -1.91
N LEU A 10 1.68 -1.55 -2.19
CA LEU A 10 2.88 -2.37 -2.25
C LEU A 10 3.39 -2.53 -3.68
N THR A 11 4.71 -2.46 -3.85
CA THR A 11 5.38 -2.96 -5.05
C THR A 11 5.47 -4.49 -5.02
N ASP A 12 5.71 -5.12 -6.17
CA ASP A 12 5.91 -6.57 -6.24
C ASP A 12 7.05 -7.04 -5.34
N ARG A 13 8.16 -6.30 -5.34
CA ARG A 13 9.30 -6.62 -4.48
C ARG A 13 8.98 -6.48 -3.00
N GLU A 14 8.19 -5.47 -2.62
CA GLU A 14 7.75 -5.33 -1.23
C GLU A 14 6.82 -6.48 -0.81
N ARG A 15 5.95 -6.97 -1.72
CA ARG A 15 5.13 -8.16 -1.48
C ARG A 15 5.99 -9.39 -1.21
N GLU A 16 6.98 -9.66 -2.05
CA GLU A 16 7.92 -10.79 -1.86
C GLU A 16 8.64 -10.72 -0.49
N ILE A 17 9.12 -9.53 -0.12
CA ILE A 17 9.84 -9.31 1.15
C ILE A 17 8.92 -9.48 2.36
N ILE A 18 7.68 -8.99 2.29
CA ILE A 18 6.70 -9.14 3.37
C ILE A 18 6.32 -10.61 3.55
N LYS A 19 6.07 -11.32 2.45
CA LYS A 19 5.75 -12.75 2.44
C LYS A 19 6.92 -13.65 2.90
N GLY A 20 8.14 -13.11 2.98
CA GLY A 20 9.33 -13.88 3.32
C GLY A 20 9.86 -14.73 2.16
N GLU A 21 9.42 -14.44 0.95
CA GLU A 21 9.85 -15.13 -0.29
C GLU A 21 11.20 -14.57 -0.80
N ALA A 22 11.58 -13.39 -0.34
CA ALA A 22 12.85 -12.76 -0.68
C ALA A 22 13.95 -13.07 0.36
N ASP A 23 15.08 -13.61 -0.10
CA ASP A 23 16.29 -13.75 0.71
C ASP A 23 16.98 -12.39 0.86
N VAL A 24 16.72 -11.72 1.99
CA VAL A 24 17.28 -10.41 2.33
C VAL A 24 17.60 -10.34 3.82
N SER A 25 18.53 -9.45 4.19
CA SER A 25 18.87 -9.27 5.60
C SER A 25 17.69 -8.75 6.43
N ASP A 26 17.66 -9.12 7.72
CA ASP A 26 16.63 -8.66 8.67
C ASP A 26 16.55 -7.14 8.75
N ASN A 27 17.70 -6.46 8.71
CA ASN A 27 17.75 -5.01 8.71
C ASN A 27 17.08 -4.40 7.46
N TYR A 28 17.26 -5.03 6.29
CA TYR A 28 16.61 -4.57 5.07
C TYR A 28 15.11 -4.88 5.10
N ARG A 29 14.71 -6.07 5.55
CA ARG A 29 13.31 -6.44 5.76
C ARG A 29 12.61 -5.45 6.71
N TYR A 30 13.24 -5.10 7.81
CA TYR A 30 12.74 -4.10 8.76
C TYR A 30 12.54 -2.74 8.09
N ARG A 31 13.53 -2.26 7.32
CA ARG A 31 13.41 -1.01 6.57
C ARG A 31 12.24 -1.01 5.59
N VAL A 32 12.00 -2.13 4.91
CA VAL A 32 10.84 -2.28 4.00
C VAL A 32 9.53 -2.19 4.78
N VAL A 33 9.41 -2.87 5.92
CA VAL A 33 8.22 -2.77 6.78
C VAL A 33 8.00 -1.33 7.26
N SER A 34 9.05 -0.63 7.70
CA SER A 34 8.95 0.78 8.09
C SER A 34 8.47 1.67 6.95
N ARG A 35 8.98 1.47 5.74
CA ARG A 35 8.53 2.22 4.55
C ARG A 35 7.06 1.97 4.25
N VAL A 36 6.61 0.73 4.35
CA VAL A 36 5.20 0.37 4.10
C VAL A 36 4.28 1.00 5.13
N ARG A 37 4.69 1.12 6.40
CA ARG A 37 3.93 1.87 7.41
C ARG A 37 3.72 3.32 7.01
N THR A 38 4.76 4.00 6.56
CA THR A 38 4.64 5.39 6.07
C THR A 38 3.71 5.49 4.86
N LYS A 39 3.71 4.50 3.96
CA LYS A 39 2.74 4.51 2.85
C LYS A 39 1.28 4.39 3.34
N ILE A 40 1.04 3.59 4.38
CA ILE A 40 -0.30 3.46 4.99
C ILE A 40 -0.72 4.77 5.67
N GLU A 41 0.21 5.45 6.34
CA GLU A 41 -0.03 6.80 6.90
C GLU A 41 -0.45 7.77 5.80
N ASN A 42 0.27 7.81 4.68
CA ASN A 42 -0.10 8.65 3.53
C ASN A 42 -1.47 8.30 2.93
N VAL A 43 -1.85 7.02 2.86
CA VAL A 43 -3.19 6.61 2.40
C VAL A 43 -4.28 7.16 3.30
N SER A 44 -3.99 7.37 4.60
CA SER A 44 -4.95 7.97 5.53
C SER A 44 -5.20 9.44 5.18
N GLU A 45 -4.18 10.17 4.75
CA GLU A 45 -4.31 11.54 4.23
C GLU A 45 -5.06 11.54 2.88
N ASP A 46 -4.74 10.60 1.98
CA ASP A 46 -5.42 10.47 0.69
C ASP A 46 -6.93 10.19 0.88
N VAL A 47 -7.31 9.41 1.89
CA VAL A 47 -8.71 9.15 2.24
C VAL A 47 -9.48 10.43 2.52
N GLU A 48 -8.91 11.38 3.27
CA GLU A 48 -9.57 12.66 3.55
C GLU A 48 -9.80 13.45 2.25
N ILE A 49 -8.80 13.49 1.37
CA ILE A 49 -8.89 14.15 0.06
C ILE A 49 -9.99 13.51 -0.80
N LEU A 50 -10.05 12.17 -0.85
CA LEU A 50 -11.06 11.46 -1.63
C LEU A 50 -12.46 11.71 -1.07
N ALA A 51 -12.66 11.62 0.24
CA ALA A 51 -13.96 11.86 0.87
C ALA A 51 -14.49 13.27 0.61
N GLU A 52 -13.62 14.29 0.58
CA GLU A 52 -14.01 15.67 0.33
C GLU A 52 -14.29 15.98 -1.15
N ASN A 53 -13.57 15.35 -2.08
CA ASN A 53 -13.55 15.76 -3.48
C ASN A 53 -14.20 14.76 -4.44
N ARG A 54 -14.20 13.46 -4.12
CA ARG A 54 -14.61 12.35 -4.98
C ARG A 54 -15.12 11.16 -4.14
N GLU A 55 -16.35 11.30 -3.65
CA GLU A 55 -17.04 10.29 -2.83
C GLU A 55 -17.06 8.90 -3.50
N ASP A 56 -17.21 8.85 -4.83
CA ASP A 56 -17.18 7.60 -5.60
C ASP A 56 -15.87 6.81 -5.43
N LEU A 57 -14.73 7.49 -5.46
CA LEU A 57 -13.43 6.86 -5.28
C LEU A 57 -13.14 6.50 -3.81
N PHE A 58 -13.74 7.24 -2.87
CA PHE A 58 -13.64 6.92 -1.45
C PHE A 58 -14.43 5.65 -1.11
N GLU A 59 -15.64 5.49 -1.66
CA GLU A 59 -16.44 4.28 -1.52
C GLU A 59 -15.70 3.06 -2.10
N ASP A 60 -15.15 3.18 -3.32
CA ASP A 60 -14.34 2.12 -3.95
C ASP A 60 -13.16 1.69 -3.06
N LEU A 61 -12.45 2.67 -2.46
CA LEU A 61 -11.34 2.40 -1.56
C LEU A 61 -11.81 1.71 -0.27
N GLN A 62 -12.91 2.18 0.33
CA GLN A 62 -13.48 1.57 1.53
C GLN A 62 -13.92 0.13 1.28
N GLU A 63 -14.57 -0.15 0.16
CA GLU A 63 -14.97 -1.50 -0.23
C GLU A 63 -13.74 -2.42 -0.31
N ALA A 64 -12.70 -1.97 -1.02
CA ALA A 64 -11.48 -2.75 -1.20
C ALA A 64 -10.76 -3.12 0.12
N VAL A 65 -10.83 -2.27 1.16
CA VAL A 65 -10.12 -2.50 2.43
C VAL A 65 -10.99 -3.10 3.53
N CYS A 66 -12.30 -2.82 3.55
CA CYS A 66 -13.20 -3.24 4.63
C CYS A 66 -13.90 -4.58 4.37
N GLU A 67 -14.06 -4.99 3.10
CA GLU A 67 -14.76 -6.24 2.76
C GLU A 67 -13.87 -7.49 2.81
N ASN A 68 -12.56 -7.32 2.93
CA ASN A 68 -11.62 -8.41 3.19
C ASN A 68 -11.53 -8.70 4.70
N LYS A 69 -12.57 -9.30 5.27
CA LYS A 69 -12.58 -9.81 6.66
C LYS A 69 -12.22 -11.30 6.73
#